data_AF-A0A1V6FQG3-F1
#
_entry.id   AF-A0A1V6FQG3-F1
#
_cell.length_a   1.000
_cell.length_b   1.000
_cell.length_c   1.000
_cell.angle_alpha   90.00
_cell.angle_beta   90.00
_cell.angle_gamma   90.00
#
_symmetry.space_group_name_H-M   'P 1'
#
loop_
_entity.id
_entity.type
_entity.pdbx_description
1 polymer ?
#
loop_
_entity_poly.entity_id
_entity_poly.type
_entity_poly.pdbx_seq_one_letter_code
_entity_poly.pdbx_strand_id
1 'polypeptide(L)'
;MFARQISFDAGAMETVMFRDGWLSEAAACNVWIVKDGKVIGTPKDNLVLEGIRYGLIEEICRAQGIGFELRRISRAEVLGADEVLLTSATKEVLAVTRLDGLPVGTGQPGPVYVRLYEGYQQAKAAT
;
A
#
# COMPACT_ATOMS: atom_id res chain seq x y z
N MET A 1 11.48 -8.90 -13.19
CA MET A 1 10.98 -10.12 -13.88
C MET A 1 10.69 -11.25 -12.90
N PHE A 2 11.59 -11.58 -11.96
CA PHE A 2 11.38 -12.68 -11.00
C PHE A 2 10.27 -12.44 -9.96
N ALA A 3 10.12 -11.24 -9.40
CA ALA A 3 9.13 -10.99 -8.34
C ALA A 3 7.69 -11.25 -8.79
N ARG A 4 7.32 -10.91 -10.04
CA ARG A 4 5.97 -11.14 -10.57
C ARG A 4 5.69 -12.62 -10.86
N GLN A 5 6.73 -13.37 -11.22
CA GLN A 5 6.61 -14.83 -11.41
C GLN A 5 6.33 -15.52 -10.07
N ILE A 6 6.99 -15.10 -8.99
CA ILE A 6 6.75 -15.63 -7.63
C ILE A 6 5.28 -15.52 -7.24
N SER A 7 4.67 -14.34 -7.41
CA SER A 7 3.25 -14.15 -7.10
C SER A 7 2.36 -15.02 -7.99
N PHE A 8 2.68 -15.14 -9.29
CA PHE A 8 1.92 -15.97 -10.22
C PHE A 8 1.94 -17.44 -9.80
N ASP A 9 3.12 -17.97 -9.49
CA ASP A 9 3.30 -19.36 -9.06
C ASP A 9 2.59 -19.66 -7.73
N ALA A 10 2.46 -18.65 -6.86
CA ALA A 10 1.73 -18.73 -5.59
C ALA A 10 0.22 -18.43 -5.71
N GLY A 11 -0.29 -18.13 -6.91
CA GLY A 11 -1.69 -17.72 -7.11
C GLY A 11 -2.04 -16.35 -6.49
N ALA A 12 -1.04 -15.52 -6.23
CA ALA A 12 -1.16 -14.17 -5.68
C ALA A 12 -1.14 -13.09 -6.78
N MET A 13 -1.72 -11.92 -6.47
CA MET A 13 -1.79 -10.80 -7.43
C MET A 13 -0.49 -10.00 -7.55
N GLU A 14 0.26 -9.87 -6.46
CA GLU A 14 1.48 -9.07 -6.34
C GLU A 14 2.44 -9.71 -5.35
N THR A 15 3.72 -9.35 -5.45
CA THR A 15 4.75 -9.76 -4.50
C THR A 15 5.22 -8.55 -3.72
N VAL A 16 4.95 -8.50 -2.42
CA VAL A 16 5.49 -7.49 -1.50
C VAL A 16 6.95 -7.82 -1.21
N MET A 17 7.85 -6.87 -1.44
CA MET A 17 9.29 -7.08 -1.35
C MET A 17 9.89 -6.41 -0.12
N PHE A 18 10.90 -7.07 0.44
CA PHE A 18 11.66 -6.58 1.58
C PHE A 18 13.15 -6.63 1.25
N ARG A 19 13.90 -5.62 1.70
CA ARG A 19 15.36 -5.55 1.61
C ARG A 19 15.93 -5.27 2.99
N ASP A 20 16.84 -6.11 3.44
CA ASP A 20 17.47 -6.01 4.76
C ASP A 20 16.44 -5.93 5.92
N GLY A 21 15.29 -6.60 5.76
CA GLY A 21 14.18 -6.62 6.73
C GLY A 21 13.21 -5.43 6.65
N TRP A 22 13.45 -4.48 5.74
CA TRP A 22 12.62 -3.29 5.52
C TRP A 22 11.78 -3.43 4.26
N LEU A 23 10.54 -2.94 4.31
CA LEU A 23 9.67 -2.84 3.15
C LEU A 23 10.31 -1.93 2.10
N SER A 24 10.29 -2.36 0.84
CA SER A 24 10.65 -1.51 -0.30
C SER A 24 9.40 -1.13 -1.10
N GLU A 25 8.88 -2.06 -1.90
CA GLU A 25 7.71 -1.90 -2.75
C GLU A 25 7.14 -3.28 -3.11
N ALA A 26 6.08 -3.33 -3.89
CA ALA A 26 5.61 -4.55 -4.54
C ALA A 26 6.11 -4.60 -5.99
N ALA A 27 6.04 -5.78 -6.62
CA ALA A 27 6.64 -6.03 -7.93
C ALA A 27 6.27 -5.01 -9.02
N ALA A 28 5.09 -4.38 -8.94
CA ALA A 28 4.72 -3.24 -9.81
C ALA A 28 3.88 -2.16 -9.11
N CYS A 29 3.92 -2.08 -7.77
CA CYS A 29 3.06 -1.17 -6.99
C CYS A 29 3.83 -0.58 -5.80
N ASN A 30 3.44 0.61 -5.35
CA ASN A 30 3.83 1.06 -4.01
C ASN A 30 2.97 0.32 -2.96
N VAL A 31 3.53 0.14 -1.77
CA VAL A 31 2.89 -0.55 -0.65
C VAL A 31 2.71 0.44 0.50
N TRP A 32 1.54 0.41 1.11
CA TRP A 32 1.19 1.21 2.28
C TRP A 32 0.69 0.30 3.37
N ILE A 33 0.92 0.66 4.61
CA ILE A 33 0.24 0.02 5.75
C ILE A 33 -0.66 1.02 6.44
N VAL A 34 -1.69 0.52 7.09
CA VAL A 34 -2.52 1.28 8.01
C VAL A 34 -2.32 0.71 9.40
N LYS A 35 -2.01 1.59 10.35
CA LYS A 35 -1.95 1.24 11.77
C LYS A 35 -2.62 2.34 12.59
N ASP A 36 -3.56 1.96 13.44
CA ASP A 36 -4.30 2.88 14.31
C ASP A 36 -4.92 4.06 13.54
N GLY A 37 -5.46 3.77 12.34
CA GLY A 37 -6.08 4.76 11.45
C GLY A 37 -5.11 5.69 10.71
N LYS A 38 -3.79 5.51 10.87
CA LYS A 38 -2.75 6.26 10.15
C LYS A 38 -2.23 5.48 8.95
N VAL A 39 -2.11 6.12 7.79
CA VAL A 39 -1.44 5.61 6.60
C VAL A 39 0.07 5.83 6.72
N ILE A 40 0.84 4.76 6.55
CA ILE A 40 2.30 4.79 6.62
C ILE A 40 2.86 4.23 5.32
N GLY A 41 3.71 5.00 4.66
CA GLY A 41 4.43 4.62 3.43
C GLY A 41 5.93 4.64 3.63
N THR A 42 6.66 3.97 2.75
CA THR A 42 8.13 4.06 2.70
C THR A 42 8.58 5.42 2.14
N PRO A 43 9.72 5.99 2.57
CA PRO A 43 10.22 7.23 1.99
C PRO A 43 10.51 7.09 0.50
N LYS A 44 10.44 8.20 -0.24
CA LYS A 44 10.92 8.29 -1.62
C LYS A 44 12.45 8.25 -1.61
N ASP A 45 13.04 7.08 -1.77
CA ASP A 45 14.48 6.93 -1.90
C ASP A 45 14.82 6.13 -3.17
N ASN A 46 16.11 5.90 -3.42
CA ASN A 46 16.62 5.21 -4.60
C ASN A 46 16.13 3.75 -4.72
N LEU A 47 15.40 3.24 -3.72
CA LEU A 47 14.90 1.87 -3.64
C LEU A 47 13.39 1.78 -3.91
N VAL A 48 12.70 2.91 -4.09
CA VAL A 48 11.26 2.97 -4.29
C VAL A 48 10.98 3.83 -5.52
N LEU A 49 10.20 3.31 -6.46
CA LEU A 49 9.75 4.12 -7.59
C LEU A 49 9.04 5.36 -7.07
N GLU A 50 9.51 6.55 -7.47
CA GLU A 50 8.81 7.79 -7.20
C GLU A 50 7.49 7.79 -7.98
N GLY A 51 6.48 7.16 -7.38
CA GLY A 51 5.14 7.14 -7.91
C GLY A 51 4.55 8.53 -7.78
N ILE A 52 4.02 9.08 -8.87
CA ILE A 52 3.17 10.29 -8.88
C ILE A 52 2.09 10.22 -7.79
N ARG A 53 1.67 9.00 -7.42
CA ARG A 53 0.65 8.70 -6.42
C ARG A 53 1.03 9.01 -4.97
N TYR A 54 2.31 9.21 -4.63
CA TYR A 54 2.66 9.62 -3.26
C TYR A 54 2.00 10.93 -2.86
N GLY A 55 2.09 11.94 -3.74
CA GLY A 55 1.46 13.24 -3.49
C GLY A 55 -0.05 13.12 -3.42
N LEU A 56 -0.65 12.34 -4.33
CA LEU A 56 -2.10 12.13 -4.33
C LEU A 56 -2.60 11.45 -3.04
N ILE A 57 -1.92 10.41 -2.56
CA ILE A 57 -2.31 9.74 -1.31
C ILE A 57 -2.15 10.68 -0.11
N GLU A 58 -1.07 11.45 -0.04
CA GLU A 58 -0.87 12.46 0.99
C GLU A 58 -1.97 13.54 0.96
N GLU A 59 -2.32 14.03 -0.22
CA GLU A 59 -3.38 15.02 -0.41
C GLU A 59 -4.75 14.50 0.01
N ILE A 60 -5.10 13.27 -0.38
CA ILE A 60 -6.35 12.61 0.04
C ILE A 60 -6.36 12.44 1.56
N CYS A 61 -5.25 11.94 2.15
CA CYS A 61 -5.15 11.79 3.59
C CYS A 61 -5.38 13.12 4.31
N ARG A 62 -4.71 14.18 3.87
CA ARG A 62 -4.85 15.54 4.42
C ARG A 62 -6.28 16.06 4.28
N ALA A 63 -6.90 15.95 3.11
CA ALA A 63 -8.26 16.42 2.86
C ALA A 63 -9.30 15.72 3.73
N GLN A 64 -9.04 14.46 4.08
CA GLN A 64 -9.92 13.65 4.91
C GLN A 64 -9.53 13.62 6.40
N GLY A 65 -8.45 14.29 6.80
CA GLY A 65 -7.96 14.22 8.19
C GLY A 65 -7.48 12.83 8.60
N ILE A 66 -6.99 12.03 7.66
CA ILE A 66 -6.33 10.74 7.91
C ILE A 66 -4.86 11.04 8.21
N GLY A 67 -4.32 10.46 9.28
CA GLY A 67 -2.90 10.61 9.59
C GLY A 67 -2.04 10.01 8.47
N PHE A 68 -0.97 10.69 8.09
CA PHE A 68 -0.04 10.24 7.05
C PHE A 68 1.40 10.38 7.51
N GLU A 69 2.23 9.40 7.21
CA GLU A 69 3.64 9.40 7.58
C GLU A 69 4.49 8.61 6.57
N LEU A 70 5.65 9.16 6.22
CA LEU A 70 6.66 8.45 5.44
C LEU A 70 7.83 8.07 6.33
N ARG A 71 8.05 6.76 6.53
CA ARG A 71 9.19 6.22 7.27
C ARG A 71 9.47 4.78 6.86
N ARG A 72 10.63 4.26 7.23
CA ARG A 72 10.93 2.85 7.03
C ARG A 72 9.94 1.99 7.82
N ILE A 73 9.47 0.91 7.20
CA ILE A 73 8.49 -0.03 7.77
C ILE A 73 9.17 -1.39 7.81
N SER A 74 9.25 -2.00 8.99
CA SER A 74 9.83 -3.33 9.15
C SER A 74 8.87 -4.41 8.64
N ARG A 75 9.39 -5.59 8.30
CA ARG A 75 8.56 -6.75 7.95
C ARG A 75 7.52 -7.10 9.02
N ALA A 76 7.89 -6.99 10.29
CA ALA A 76 6.98 -7.25 11.40
C ALA A 76 5.79 -6.28 11.43
N GLU A 77 6.03 -4.99 11.13
CA GLU A 77 4.96 -4.00 11.06
C GLU A 77 4.01 -4.23 9.88
N VAL A 78 4.52 -4.68 8.72
CA VAL A 78 3.66 -5.05 7.60
C VAL A 78 2.75 -6.23 7.96
N LEU A 79 3.31 -7.25 8.60
CA LEU A 79 2.55 -8.44 9.01
C LEU A 79 1.56 -8.14 10.16
N GLY A 80 1.83 -7.12 10.98
CA GLY A 80 0.99 -6.68 12.09
C GLY A 80 0.09 -5.47 11.79
N ALA A 81 0.00 -5.07 10.53
CA ALA A 81 -0.80 -3.93 10.10
C ALA A 81 -2.31 -4.23 10.17
N ASP A 82 -3.11 -3.19 10.40
CA ASP A 82 -4.57 -3.31 10.41
C ASP A 82 -5.11 -3.38 8.98
N GLU A 83 -4.49 -2.65 8.05
CA GLU A 83 -4.71 -2.78 6.61
C GLU A 83 -3.37 -2.72 5.86
N VAL A 84 -3.29 -3.37 4.70
CA VAL A 84 -2.18 -3.24 3.74
C VAL A 84 -2.78 -2.84 2.41
N LEU A 85 -2.22 -1.83 1.77
CA LEU A 85 -2.75 -1.25 0.53
C LEU A 85 -1.68 -1.23 -0.55
N LEU A 86 -2.12 -1.33 -1.80
CA LEU A 86 -1.29 -1.18 -2.99
C LEU A 86 -1.77 0.00 -3.81
N THR A 87 -0.84 0.71 -4.42
CA THR A 87 -1.19 1.74 -5.42
C THR A 87 -0.35 1.62 -6.68
N SER A 88 -1.01 1.72 -7.83
CA SER A 88 -0.37 1.80 -9.14
C SER A 88 -1.27 2.54 -10.14
N ALA A 89 -0.78 2.82 -11.34
CA ALA A 89 -1.58 3.49 -12.37
C ALA A 89 -2.80 2.66 -12.78
N THR A 90 -2.66 1.33 -12.78
CA THR A 90 -3.68 0.39 -13.24
C THR A 90 -4.55 -0.16 -12.12
N LYS A 91 -4.09 -0.10 -10.87
CA LYS A 91 -4.80 -0.61 -9.69
C LYS A 91 -5.39 0.49 -8.80
N GLU A 92 -5.07 1.75 -9.07
CA GLU A 92 -5.54 2.89 -8.29
C GLU A 92 -5.13 2.76 -6.82
N VAL A 93 -6.09 2.49 -5.93
CA VAL A 93 -5.90 2.03 -4.55
C VAL A 93 -6.54 0.64 -4.44
N LEU A 94 -5.78 -0.35 -3.98
CA LEU A 94 -6.25 -1.72 -3.81
C LEU A 94 -5.94 -2.25 -2.41
N ALA A 95 -6.92 -2.82 -1.73
CA ALA A 95 -6.73 -3.48 -0.44
C ALA A 95 -6.10 -4.87 -0.60
N VAL A 96 -5.11 -5.17 0.24
CA VAL A 96 -4.54 -6.50 0.41
C VAL A 96 -5.19 -7.13 1.63
N THR A 97 -6.07 -8.10 1.39
CA THR A 97 -6.82 -8.80 2.46
C THR A 97 -6.11 -10.06 2.94
N ARG A 98 -5.16 -10.58 2.17
CA ARG A 98 -4.33 -11.73 2.54
C ARG A 98 -2.88 -11.49 2.11
N LEU A 99 -1.95 -11.87 2.98
CA LEU A 99 -0.51 -11.83 2.73
C LEU A 99 0.09 -13.16 3.18
N ASP A 100 0.81 -13.84 2.28
CA ASP A 100 1.39 -15.18 2.51
C ASP A 100 0.37 -16.20 3.07
N GLY A 101 -0.88 -16.14 2.58
CA GLY A 101 -1.99 -17.02 2.97
C GLY A 101 -2.72 -16.62 4.26
N LEU A 102 -2.15 -15.72 5.06
CA LEU A 102 -2.73 -15.22 6.30
C LEU A 102 -3.61 -13.98 6.05
N PRO A 103 -4.71 -13.79 6.80
CA PRO A 103 -5.50 -12.57 6.70
C PRO A 103 -4.70 -11.36 7.20
N VAL A 104 -4.83 -10.23 6.50
CA VAL A 104 -4.39 -8.92 6.99
C VAL A 104 -5.53 -8.32 7.79
N GLY A 105 -5.28 -7.94 9.05
CA GLY A 105 -6.33 -7.45 9.95
C GLY A 105 -7.50 -8.43 10.04
N THR A 106 -8.68 -8.01 9.57
CA THR A 106 -9.92 -8.82 9.56
C THR A 106 -10.06 -9.70 8.32
N GLY A 107 -9.12 -9.65 7.37
CA GLY A 107 -9.22 -10.33 6.09
C GLY A 107 -10.21 -9.70 5.11
N GLN A 108 -10.67 -8.47 5.38
CA GLN A 108 -11.57 -7.68 4.55
C GLN A 108 -10.99 -6.28 4.34
N PRO A 109 -11.38 -5.56 3.26
CA PRO A 109 -10.97 -4.17 3.08
C PRO A 109 -11.44 -3.32 4.28
N GLY A 110 -10.54 -2.51 4.84
CA GLY A 110 -10.83 -1.73 6.04
C GLY A 110 -11.36 -0.32 5.75
N PRO A 111 -11.67 0.45 6.80
CA PRO A 111 -12.26 1.78 6.68
C PRO A 111 -11.32 2.80 6.05
N VAL A 112 -9.99 2.69 6.25
CA VAL A 112 -9.03 3.63 5.65
C VAL A 112 -8.92 3.37 4.16
N TYR A 113 -8.92 2.11 3.71
CA TYR A 113 -9.04 1.78 2.29
C TYR A 113 -10.25 2.45 1.64
N VAL A 114 -11.45 2.29 2.21
CA VAL A 114 -12.69 2.83 1.64
C VAL A 114 -12.57 4.33 1.42
N ARG A 115 -12.12 5.03 2.46
CA ARG A 115 -11.89 6.48 2.44
C ARG A 115 -10.87 6.92 1.40
N LEU A 116 -9.74 6.22 1.32
CA LEU A 116 -8.70 6.51 0.32
C LEU A 116 -9.20 6.25 -1.11
N TYR A 117 -9.93 5.15 -1.33
CA TYR A 117 -10.47 4.81 -2.63
C TYR A 117 -11.52 5.84 -3.09
N GLU A 118 -12.43 6.26 -2.21
CA GLU A 118 -13.40 7.32 -2.48
C GLU A 118 -12.69 8.64 -2.84
N GLY A 119 -11.69 9.04 -2.06
CA GLY A 119 -10.89 10.24 -2.35
C GLY A 119 -10.16 10.15 -3.68
N TYR A 120 -9.67 8.96 -4.04
CA TYR A 120 -9.02 8.72 -5.32
C TYR A 120 -9.99 8.86 -6.50
N GLN A 121 -11.22 8.33 -6.38
CA GLN A 121 -12.24 8.49 -7.42
C GLN A 121 -12.65 9.96 -7.61
N GLN A 122 -12.75 10.72 -6.52
CA GLN A 122 -13.04 12.17 -6.58
C GLN A 122 -11.92 12.94 -7.30
N ALA A 123 -10.66 12.65 -6.97
CA ALA A 123 -9.51 13.29 -7.60
C ALA A 123 -9.44 12.99 -9.11
N LYS A 124 -9.74 11.75 -9.52
CA LYS A 124 -9.85 11.39 -10.94
C LYS A 124 -10.95 12.15 -11.67
N ALA A 125 -12.12 12.33 -11.05
CA ALA A 125 -13.25 13.02 -11.67
C ALA A 125 -13.04 14.53 -11.81
N ALA A 126 -12.09 15.10 -11.05
CA ALA A 126 -11.72 16.51 -11.10
C ALA A 126 -10.65 16.85 -12.16
N THR A 127 -10.14 15.84 -12.89
CA THR A 127 -9.16 15.97 -13.98
C THR A 127 -9.80 15.70 -15.33
#